data_AF-A0A2Z6R697-F1
#
_entry.id   AF-A0A2Z6R697-F1
#
_cell.length_a   1.000
_cell.length_b   1.000
_cell.length_c   1.000
_cell.angle_alpha   90.00
_cell.angle_beta   90.00
_cell.angle_gamma   90.00
#
_symmetry.space_group_name_H-M   'P 1'
#
loop_
_entity.id
_entity.type
_entity.pdbx_description
1 polymer ?
#
loop_
_entity_poly.entity_id
_entity_poly.type
_entity_poly.pdbx_seq_one_letter_code
_entity_poly.pdbx_strand_id
1 'polypeptide(L)'
;MINLTFYFGDRIGTLAERPSRKKNKSVSTNLAEKFKLHLAEAAAIHCMNKLKEYNIEVGSTFIIVDCGGGKTDLTTHRFLEDDKLDKIVVYRGDSCGGSFVDEEFLSFISQKIGNSTLEEFRKDHYSQLQYLCKNFVDALKFRSLGKDQIILHQLKSCPAIEKYIEGNELENMKEEEWIVELEFKDVKAIFDPVVERIIQLIKEQLEASESVSMMMLIGGFSESIYLQNRILQEFRRKLDNKISVPSQPITAIEKGAVQFGLKDVIVNRRVLRWAYEILRKWTTKDPKKHRLPDGRIAYFDQLARFGDQISVDYKVQKNYFPTDNYQNSS
;
A
#
# COMPACT_ATOMS: atom_id res chain seq x y z
N MET A 1 -11.42 28.43 -28.92
CA MET A 1 -10.96 28.72 -27.54
C MET A 1 -11.54 27.63 -26.66
N ILE A 2 -10.70 26.80 -26.03
CA ILE A 2 -11.19 25.75 -25.13
C ILE A 2 -10.99 26.27 -23.71
N ASN A 3 -12.10 26.50 -23.00
CA ASN A 3 -12.08 26.87 -21.60
C ASN A 3 -11.99 25.59 -20.78
N LEU A 4 -10.81 25.29 -20.24
CA LEU A 4 -10.62 24.16 -19.33
C LEU A 4 -10.79 24.68 -17.91
N THR A 5 -11.94 24.36 -17.32
CA THR A 5 -12.19 24.58 -15.89
C THR A 5 -11.77 23.31 -15.15
N PHE A 6 -10.72 23.41 -14.34
CA PHE A 6 -10.31 22.33 -13.45
C PHE A 6 -11.07 22.48 -12.14
N TYR A 7 -11.97 21.54 -11.88
CA TYR A 7 -12.73 21.46 -10.64
C TYR A 7 -11.94 20.65 -9.61
N PHE A 8 -11.57 21.29 -8.51
CA PHE A 8 -11.04 20.62 -7.33
C PHE A 8 -12.17 20.39 -6.33
N GLY A 9 -13.29 19.82 -6.80
CA GLY A 9 -14.41 19.38 -5.97
C GLY A 9 -14.44 17.87 -5.83
N ASP A 10 -15.51 17.33 -5.26
CA ASP A 10 -15.76 15.87 -5.16
C ASP A 10 -15.82 15.13 -6.52
N ARG A 11 -15.74 15.85 -7.63
CA ARG A 11 -15.71 15.32 -8.99
C ARG A 11 -14.41 15.71 -9.69
N ILE A 12 -13.60 14.71 -10.02
CA ILE A 12 -12.59 14.82 -11.09
C ILE A 12 -13.00 13.84 -12.19
N GLY A 13 -13.72 14.30 -13.22
CA GLY A 13 -13.91 13.52 -14.44
C GLY A 13 -12.71 13.71 -15.37
N THR A 14 -12.06 12.63 -15.81
CA THR A 14 -11.12 12.66 -16.93
C THR A 14 -11.77 11.95 -18.12
N LEU A 15 -11.89 12.64 -19.25
CA LEU A 15 -12.35 12.12 -20.56
C LEU A 15 -11.32 11.20 -21.26
N ALA A 16 -10.47 10.51 -20.50
CA ALA A 16 -9.48 9.59 -21.07
C ALA A 16 -9.43 8.30 -20.24
N GLU A 17 -10.34 7.36 -20.53
CA GLU A 17 -10.23 5.97 -20.07
C GLU A 17 -9.04 5.29 -20.78
N ARG A 18 -8.10 4.68 -20.03
CA ARG A 18 -7.24 3.61 -20.56
C ARG A 18 -8.02 2.29 -20.51
N PRO A 19 -8.12 1.53 -21.62
CA PRO A 19 -8.86 0.28 -21.66
C PRO A 19 -7.98 -0.86 -21.13
N SER A 20 -8.00 -1.15 -19.83
CA SER A 20 -7.37 -2.37 -19.29
C SER A 20 -8.00 -2.82 -17.97
N ARG A 21 -9.29 -3.14 -17.99
CA ARG A 21 -9.95 -4.07 -17.04
C ARG A 21 -11.34 -4.35 -17.60
N LYS A 22 -11.62 -5.61 -17.93
CA LYS A 22 -12.93 -6.05 -18.42
C LYS A 22 -14.00 -5.58 -17.43
N LYS A 23 -14.87 -4.66 -17.88
CA LYS A 23 -16.02 -4.14 -17.13
C LYS A 23 -17.04 -5.28 -16.97
N ASN A 24 -17.17 -5.84 -15.77
CA ASN A 24 -18.44 -6.46 -15.39
C ASN A 24 -19.45 -5.32 -15.20
N LYS A 25 -20.29 -5.10 -16.21
CA LYS A 25 -21.38 -4.13 -16.18
C LYS A 25 -22.45 -4.64 -15.19
N SER A 26 -22.50 -4.07 -14.00
CA SER A 26 -23.72 -4.08 -13.20
C SER A 26 -23.91 -2.71 -12.52
N VAL A 27 -25.07 -2.14 -12.78
CA VAL A 27 -25.81 -1.07 -12.08
C VAL A 27 -25.04 -0.31 -10.98
N SER A 28 -24.27 0.75 -11.28
CA SER A 28 -23.84 1.73 -10.24
C SER A 28 -23.22 3.06 -10.75
N THR A 29 -23.33 3.41 -12.03
CA THR A 29 -22.62 4.59 -12.57
C THR A 29 -22.96 5.93 -11.91
N ASN A 30 -24.11 6.06 -11.23
CA ASN A 30 -24.48 7.30 -10.51
C ASN A 30 -23.99 7.39 -9.05
N LEU A 31 -23.60 6.29 -8.39
CA LEU A 31 -23.07 6.34 -7.01
C LEU A 31 -21.56 6.58 -6.96
N ALA A 32 -20.82 6.04 -7.94
CA ALA A 32 -19.36 6.17 -8.03
C ALA A 32 -18.89 7.63 -8.26
N GLU A 33 -19.74 8.50 -8.79
CA GLU A 33 -19.42 9.91 -9.09
C GLU A 33 -19.47 10.84 -7.86
N LYS A 34 -20.04 10.39 -6.72
CA LYS A 34 -20.24 11.23 -5.52
C LYS A 34 -19.14 11.12 -4.45
N PHE A 35 -18.26 10.12 -4.52
CA PHE A 35 -17.35 9.81 -3.41
C PHE A 35 -15.94 9.47 -3.92
N LYS A 36 -15.10 10.48 -4.16
CA LYS A 36 -13.66 10.28 -4.41
C LYS A 36 -12.89 10.32 -3.10
N LEU A 37 -12.92 9.22 -2.36
CA LEU A 37 -12.13 9.02 -1.15
C LEU A 37 -10.80 8.35 -1.49
N HIS A 38 -9.68 8.91 -1.02
CA HIS A 38 -8.39 8.26 -1.17
C HIS A 38 -8.29 7.06 -0.21
N LEU A 39 -7.67 5.93 -0.60
CA LEU A 39 -7.57 4.73 0.25
C LEU A 39 -6.95 5.04 1.63
N ALA A 40 -5.92 5.88 1.65
CA ALA A 40 -5.31 6.35 2.89
C ALA A 40 -6.22 7.24 3.75
N GLU A 41 -7.11 8.02 3.14
CA GLU A 41 -8.13 8.79 3.88
C GLU A 41 -9.18 7.84 4.46
N ALA A 42 -9.62 6.83 3.69
CA ALA A 42 -10.54 5.80 4.16
C ALA A 42 -9.97 5.06 5.38
N ALA A 43 -8.73 4.58 5.28
CA ALA A 43 -8.01 4.00 6.39
C ALA A 43 -8.01 4.90 7.64
N ALA A 44 -7.72 6.19 7.46
CA ALA A 44 -7.68 7.17 8.54
C ALA A 44 -9.03 7.36 9.21
N ILE A 45 -10.10 7.46 8.41
CA ILE A 45 -11.48 7.59 8.89
C ILE A 45 -11.83 6.42 9.82
N HIS A 46 -11.54 5.19 9.39
CA HIS A 46 -11.77 4.00 10.23
C HIS A 46 -11.03 4.05 11.56
N CYS A 47 -9.83 4.58 11.50
CA CYS A 47 -8.91 4.63 12.61
C CYS A 47 -9.20 5.75 13.63
N MET A 48 -10.01 6.77 13.30
CA MET A 48 -10.26 7.90 14.20
C MET A 48 -10.91 7.51 15.53
N ASN A 49 -11.72 6.46 15.55
CA ASN A 49 -12.30 5.95 16.81
C ASN A 49 -11.20 5.56 17.81
N LYS A 50 -10.07 5.01 17.33
CA LYS A 50 -8.93 4.69 18.18
C LYS A 50 -8.22 5.93 18.71
N LEU A 51 -8.18 7.03 17.96
CA LEU A 51 -7.62 8.28 18.46
C LEU A 51 -8.36 8.76 19.72
N LYS A 52 -9.70 8.65 19.73
CA LYS A 52 -10.51 8.98 20.90
C LYS A 52 -10.28 8.02 22.07
N GLU A 53 -10.24 6.71 21.81
CA GLU A 53 -9.97 5.70 22.85
C GLU A 53 -8.63 5.94 23.56
N TYR A 54 -7.62 6.43 22.83
CA TYR A 54 -6.30 6.76 23.36
C TYR A 54 -6.16 8.22 23.86
N ASN A 55 -7.26 8.98 23.88
CA ASN A 55 -7.29 10.41 24.27
C ASN A 55 -6.27 11.26 23.50
N ILE A 56 -6.13 11.04 22.19
CA ILE A 56 -5.25 11.84 21.33
C ILE A 56 -5.86 13.24 21.16
N GLU A 57 -5.07 14.27 21.45
CA GLU A 57 -5.51 15.67 21.40
C GLU A 57 -5.76 16.12 19.95
N VAL A 58 -6.77 16.96 19.77
CA VAL A 58 -7.01 17.67 18.51
C VAL A 58 -5.78 18.50 18.14
N GLY A 59 -5.43 18.51 16.86
CA GLY A 59 -4.21 19.14 16.32
C GLY A 59 -3.00 18.21 16.29
N SER A 60 -3.05 17.08 17.01
CA SER A 60 -1.99 16.07 17.00
C SER A 60 -1.91 15.33 15.66
N THR A 61 -0.71 14.85 15.33
CA THR A 61 -0.50 13.98 14.16
C THR A 61 -0.44 12.51 14.54
N PHE A 62 -0.86 11.65 13.62
CA PHE A 62 -0.77 10.20 13.74
C PHE A 62 -0.36 9.57 12.41
N ILE A 63 0.28 8.40 12.47
CA ILE A 63 0.70 7.65 11.28
C ILE A 63 -0.19 6.43 11.09
N ILE A 64 -0.56 6.17 9.84
CA ILE A 64 -1.11 4.89 9.39
C ILE A 64 -0.01 4.17 8.62
N VAL A 65 0.24 2.92 9.00
CA VAL A 65 1.15 1.99 8.33
C VAL A 65 0.28 0.89 7.71
N ASP A 66 0.03 0.98 6.41
CA ASP A 66 -0.71 -0.03 5.65
C ASP A 66 0.26 -1.10 5.14
N CYS A 67 0.39 -2.19 5.90
CA CYS A 67 1.21 -3.35 5.57
C CYS A 67 0.38 -4.34 4.76
N GLY A 68 0.37 -4.16 3.44
CA GLY A 68 -0.26 -5.08 2.50
C GLY A 68 0.60 -6.31 2.19
N GLY A 69 0.14 -7.11 1.22
CA GLY A 69 0.91 -8.26 0.72
C GLY A 69 2.12 -7.82 -0.12
N GLY A 70 1.90 -6.99 -1.14
CA GLY A 70 2.96 -6.57 -2.07
C GLY A 70 3.57 -5.20 -1.80
N LYS A 71 3.00 -4.41 -0.88
CA LYS A 71 3.42 -3.05 -0.62
C LYS A 71 3.09 -2.62 0.80
N THR A 72 3.97 -1.78 1.34
CA THR A 72 3.74 -1.08 2.60
C THR A 72 3.67 0.42 2.32
N ASP A 73 2.58 1.06 2.73
CA ASP A 73 2.30 2.49 2.51
C ASP A 73 2.11 3.21 3.85
N LEU A 74 2.83 4.32 4.05
CA LEU A 74 2.77 5.12 5.27
C LEU A 74 2.18 6.49 4.97
N THR A 75 1.23 6.93 5.80
CA THR A 75 0.68 8.28 5.73
C THR A 75 0.59 8.92 7.10
N THR A 76 1.03 10.17 7.20
CA THR A 76 0.83 11.00 8.39
C THR A 76 -0.40 11.88 8.18
N HIS A 77 -1.29 11.88 9.15
CA HIS A 77 -2.52 12.67 9.18
C HIS A 77 -2.54 13.54 10.43
N ARG A 78 -3.31 14.64 10.38
CA ARG A 78 -3.59 15.47 11.56
C ARG A 78 -5.05 15.34 11.94
N PHE A 79 -5.30 15.08 13.22
CA PHE A 79 -6.64 14.99 13.78
C PHE A 79 -7.18 16.39 14.05
N LEU A 80 -8.39 16.69 13.56
CA LEU A 80 -9.04 18.00 13.71
C LEU A 80 -10.34 17.88 14.53
N GLU A 81 -10.90 19.03 14.90
CA GLU A 81 -12.23 19.11 15.54
C GLU A 81 -13.33 18.48 14.67
N ASP A 82 -14.43 18.09 15.30
CA ASP A 82 -15.60 17.44 14.67
C ASP A 82 -15.29 16.16 13.89
N ASP A 83 -14.33 15.36 14.35
CA ASP A 83 -13.93 14.11 13.69
C ASP A 83 -13.46 14.31 12.25
N LYS A 84 -12.78 15.43 12.00
CA LYS A 84 -12.24 15.74 10.67
C LYS A 84 -10.77 15.37 10.59
N LEU A 85 -10.33 15.13 9.37
CA LEU A 85 -8.93 14.94 9.03
C LEU A 85 -8.43 16.14 8.23
N ASP A 86 -7.23 16.60 8.56
CA ASP A 86 -6.47 17.49 7.69
C ASP A 86 -5.90 16.68 6.49
N LYS A 87 -5.25 17.39 5.57
CA LYS A 87 -4.51 16.77 4.49
C LYS A 87 -3.45 15.78 5.00
N ILE A 88 -3.14 14.78 4.17
CA ILE A 88 -1.95 13.96 4.35
C ILE A 88 -0.72 14.89 4.36
N VAL A 89 0.03 14.86 5.45
CA VAL A 89 1.20 15.73 5.66
C VAL A 89 2.45 15.11 5.02
N VAL A 90 2.62 13.79 5.15
CA VAL A 90 3.77 13.04 4.65
C VAL A 90 3.30 11.69 4.11
N TYR A 91 3.86 11.27 2.98
CA TYR A 91 3.61 9.95 2.37
C TYR A 91 4.93 9.27 2.01
N ARG A 92 5.05 7.99 2.37
CA ARG A 92 6.13 7.09 1.94
C ARG A 92 5.56 5.73 1.60
N GLY A 93 6.26 4.98 0.77
CA GLY A 93 5.89 3.61 0.48
C GLY A 93 7.05 2.83 -0.11
N ASP A 94 7.04 1.52 0.11
CA ASP A 94 8.04 0.59 -0.41
C ASP A 94 7.35 -0.72 -0.83
N SER A 95 7.94 -1.40 -1.81
CA SER A 95 7.55 -2.74 -2.24
C SER A 95 8.07 -3.77 -1.25
N CYS A 96 7.50 -3.77 -0.05
CA CYS A 96 7.72 -4.76 1.01
C CYS A 96 6.37 -5.09 1.66
N GLY A 97 6.19 -6.33 2.10
CA GLY A 97 4.91 -6.79 2.66
C GLY A 97 4.88 -8.31 2.80
N GLY A 98 3.71 -8.85 3.13
CA GLY A 98 3.56 -10.29 3.41
C GLY A 98 4.03 -11.21 2.28
N SER A 99 3.82 -10.83 1.02
CA SER A 99 4.26 -11.64 -0.13
C SER A 99 5.77 -11.72 -0.27
N PHE A 100 6.52 -10.78 0.29
CA PHE A 100 7.98 -10.89 0.33
C PHE A 100 8.44 -11.90 1.39
N VAL A 101 7.68 -12.05 2.47
CA VAL A 101 7.91 -13.13 3.44
C VAL A 101 7.63 -14.48 2.80
N ASP A 102 6.59 -14.57 1.96
CA ASP A 102 6.32 -15.78 1.17
C ASP A 102 7.53 -16.14 0.28
N GLU A 103 8.16 -15.17 -0.39
CA GLU A 103 9.36 -15.44 -1.21
C GLU A 103 10.57 -15.87 -0.37
N GLU A 104 10.81 -15.25 0.80
CA GLU A 104 11.90 -15.69 1.71
C GLU A 104 11.65 -17.11 2.25
N PHE A 105 10.39 -17.44 2.57
CA PHE A 105 10.01 -18.80 2.94
C PHE A 105 10.24 -19.79 1.80
N LEU A 106 9.88 -19.43 0.57
CA LEU A 106 10.15 -20.25 -0.61
C LEU A 106 11.65 -20.42 -0.86
N SER A 107 12.46 -19.40 -0.61
CA SER A 107 13.93 -19.52 -0.65
C SER A 107 14.46 -20.48 0.41
N PHE A 108 13.87 -20.49 1.60
CA PHE A 108 14.20 -21.48 2.62
C PHE A 108 13.84 -22.91 2.19
N ILE A 109 12.65 -23.11 1.60
CA ILE A 109 12.24 -24.43 1.07
C ILE A 109 13.15 -24.87 -0.09
N SER A 110 13.58 -23.95 -0.95
CA SER A 110 14.46 -24.28 -2.09
C SER A 110 15.83 -24.82 -1.66
N GLN A 111 16.31 -24.47 -0.46
CA GLN A 111 17.52 -25.04 0.12
C GLN A 111 17.36 -26.52 0.51
N LYS A 112 16.12 -26.97 0.73
CA LYS A 112 15.80 -28.36 1.11
C LYS A 112 15.55 -29.26 -0.10
N ILE A 113 14.90 -28.72 -1.13
CA ILE A 113 14.42 -29.51 -2.27
C ILE A 113 15.08 -29.18 -3.60
N GLY A 114 15.96 -28.17 -3.63
CA GLY A 114 16.62 -27.69 -4.84
C GLY A 114 15.88 -26.53 -5.49
N ASN A 115 16.66 -25.55 -5.98
CA ASN A 115 16.13 -24.34 -6.60
C ASN A 115 15.44 -24.62 -7.95
N SER A 116 16.03 -25.47 -8.79
CA SER A 116 15.41 -25.87 -10.07
C SER A 116 14.07 -26.56 -9.86
N THR A 117 14.02 -27.49 -8.91
CA THR A 117 12.80 -28.21 -8.50
C THR A 117 11.69 -27.27 -8.08
N LEU A 118 12.00 -26.27 -7.23
CA LEU A 118 11.01 -25.30 -6.79
C LEU A 118 10.49 -24.43 -7.95
N GLU A 119 11.37 -24.00 -8.86
CA GLU A 119 10.98 -23.17 -10.01
C GLU A 119 10.10 -23.94 -11.02
N GLU A 120 10.43 -25.20 -11.29
CA GLU A 120 9.60 -26.08 -12.13
C GLU A 120 8.23 -26.32 -11.47
N PHE A 121 8.21 -26.62 -10.18
CA PHE A 121 6.97 -26.78 -9.42
C PHE A 121 6.13 -25.49 -9.41
N ARG A 122 6.77 -24.32 -9.25
CA ARG A 122 6.13 -23.01 -9.30
C ARG A 122 5.42 -22.78 -10.63
N LYS A 123 6.02 -23.19 -11.74
CA LYS A 123 5.46 -23.03 -13.09
C LYS A 123 4.22 -23.89 -13.31
N ASP A 124 4.24 -25.14 -12.85
CA ASP A 124 3.20 -26.12 -13.15
C ASP A 124 2.10 -26.17 -12.07
N HIS A 125 2.43 -25.81 -10.83
CA HIS A 125 1.59 -26.00 -9.64
C HIS A 125 1.55 -24.78 -8.71
N TYR A 126 1.50 -23.57 -9.29
CA TYR A 126 1.47 -22.30 -8.55
C TYR A 126 0.42 -22.22 -7.43
N SER A 127 -0.77 -22.80 -7.61
CA SER A 127 -1.81 -22.79 -6.57
C SER A 127 -1.45 -23.63 -5.34
N GLN A 128 -0.75 -24.77 -5.53
CA GLN A 128 -0.23 -25.55 -4.42
C GLN A 128 0.93 -24.81 -3.75
N LEU A 129 1.79 -24.15 -4.51
CA LEU A 129 2.83 -23.28 -3.95
C LEU A 129 2.25 -22.18 -3.04
N GLN A 130 1.17 -21.52 -3.49
CA GLN A 130 0.47 -20.52 -2.68
C GLN A 130 -0.16 -21.12 -1.42
N TYR A 131 -0.69 -22.35 -1.52
CA TYR A 131 -1.22 -23.06 -0.36
C TYR A 131 -0.13 -23.38 0.67
N LEU A 132 1.08 -23.74 0.21
CA LEU A 132 2.25 -23.97 1.06
C LEU A 132 2.59 -22.71 1.87
N CYS A 133 2.75 -21.56 1.21
CA CYS A 133 3.02 -20.28 1.88
C CYS A 133 1.89 -19.91 2.85
N LYS A 134 0.63 -20.08 2.43
CA LYS A 134 -0.53 -19.81 3.28
C LYS A 134 -0.52 -20.65 4.56
N ASN A 135 -0.21 -21.95 4.48
CA ASN A 135 -0.12 -22.82 5.65
C ASN A 135 0.99 -22.38 6.60
N PHE A 136 2.14 -21.96 6.06
CA PHE A 136 3.26 -21.43 6.85
C PHE A 136 2.85 -20.15 7.60
N VAL A 137 2.27 -19.18 6.89
CA VAL A 137 1.84 -17.91 7.49
C VAL A 137 0.70 -18.13 8.49
N ASP A 138 -0.29 -18.98 8.19
CA ASP A 138 -1.41 -19.25 9.09
C ASP A 138 -0.96 -19.95 10.38
N ALA A 139 0.10 -20.79 10.33
CA ALA A 139 0.72 -21.35 11.53
C ALA A 139 1.37 -20.28 12.44
N LEU A 140 1.76 -19.15 11.86
CA LEU A 140 2.48 -18.05 12.51
C LEU A 140 1.60 -16.87 12.93
N LYS A 141 0.47 -16.67 12.25
CA LYS A 141 -0.41 -15.49 12.43
C LYS A 141 -0.87 -15.26 13.86
N PHE A 142 -1.11 -16.32 14.63
CA PHE A 142 -1.71 -16.22 15.97
C PHE A 142 -0.78 -16.70 17.09
N ARG A 143 0.47 -17.03 16.78
CA ARG A 143 1.41 -17.61 17.75
C ARG A 143 2.58 -16.67 17.97
N SER A 144 2.76 -16.23 19.20
CA SER A 144 4.05 -15.71 19.64
C SER A 144 4.98 -16.92 19.80
N LEU A 145 5.88 -17.11 18.85
CA LEU A 145 6.89 -18.16 18.95
C LEU A 145 7.81 -17.88 20.14
N GLY A 146 7.89 -18.84 21.06
CA GLY A 146 8.98 -18.90 22.03
C GLY A 146 10.29 -19.30 21.35
N LYS A 147 11.43 -19.02 21.98
CA LYS A 147 12.76 -19.35 21.42
C LYS A 147 12.94 -20.85 21.16
N ASP A 148 12.27 -21.71 21.94
CA ASP A 148 12.41 -23.17 21.87
C ASP A 148 11.28 -23.85 21.08
N GLN A 149 10.41 -23.08 20.42
CA GLN A 149 9.32 -23.64 19.61
C GLN A 149 9.80 -23.97 18.21
N ILE A 150 9.42 -25.17 17.75
CA ILE A 150 9.64 -25.67 16.40
C ILE A 150 8.31 -25.70 15.66
N ILE A 151 8.31 -25.25 14.42
CA ILE A 151 7.17 -25.37 13.50
C ILE A 151 7.43 -26.56 12.61
N LEU A 152 6.47 -27.47 12.57
CA LEU A 152 6.49 -28.61 11.66
C LEU A 152 5.64 -28.24 10.44
N HIS A 153 6.29 -28.10 9.29
CA HIS A 153 5.63 -27.75 8.04
C HIS A 153 5.56 -28.95 7.10
N GLN A 154 4.36 -29.45 6.85
CA GLN A 154 4.15 -30.66 6.06
C GLN A 154 4.16 -30.33 4.56
N LEU A 155 5.25 -30.70 3.88
CA LEU A 155 5.45 -30.41 2.45
C LEU A 155 4.46 -31.23 1.58
N LYS A 156 4.07 -32.42 2.04
CA LYS A 156 3.03 -33.25 1.38
C LYS A 156 1.62 -32.68 1.42
N SER A 157 1.40 -31.54 2.09
CA SER A 157 0.20 -30.73 1.89
C SER A 157 0.03 -30.30 0.42
N CYS A 158 1.13 -30.34 -0.36
CA CYS A 158 1.19 -30.14 -1.80
C CYS A 158 1.64 -31.45 -2.49
N PRO A 159 0.74 -32.41 -2.74
CA PRO A 159 1.12 -33.77 -3.15
C PRO A 159 1.84 -33.85 -4.51
N ALA A 160 1.71 -32.81 -5.35
CA ALA A 160 2.40 -32.80 -6.63
C ALA A 160 3.92 -32.59 -6.49
N ILE A 161 4.39 -32.03 -5.37
CA ILE A 161 5.80 -31.67 -5.18
C ILE A 161 6.74 -32.88 -5.17
N GLU A 162 6.23 -34.04 -4.73
CA GLU A 162 6.99 -35.31 -4.69
C GLU A 162 7.50 -35.75 -6.07
N LYS A 163 6.78 -35.36 -7.14
CA LYS A 163 7.17 -35.72 -8.52
C LYS A 163 8.34 -34.90 -9.06
N TYR A 164 8.71 -33.80 -8.39
CA TYR A 164 9.75 -32.87 -8.83
C TYR A 164 11.06 -33.01 -8.05
N ILE A 165 11.05 -33.81 -6.97
CA ILE A 165 12.21 -34.00 -6.09
C ILE A 165 12.85 -35.33 -6.47
N GLU A 166 14.14 -35.30 -6.75
CA GLU A 166 14.93 -36.44 -7.18
C GLU A 166 16.22 -36.55 -6.35
N GLY A 167 16.98 -37.63 -6.53
CA GLY A 167 18.30 -37.77 -5.91
C GLY A 167 18.30 -37.77 -4.38
N ASN A 168 19.34 -37.18 -3.80
CA ASN A 168 19.57 -37.14 -2.35
C ASN A 168 18.48 -36.35 -1.61
N GLU A 169 17.96 -35.28 -2.23
CA GLU A 169 16.87 -34.48 -1.70
C GLU A 169 15.61 -35.33 -1.50
N LEU A 170 15.32 -36.25 -2.42
CA LEU A 170 14.17 -37.17 -2.29
C LEU A 170 14.37 -38.17 -1.14
N GLU A 171 15.59 -38.69 -0.98
CA GLU A 171 15.94 -39.59 0.11
C GLU A 171 15.79 -38.88 1.46
N ASN A 172 16.37 -37.69 1.60
CA ASN A 172 16.24 -36.85 2.80
C ASN A 172 14.78 -36.55 3.13
N MET A 173 13.97 -36.12 2.15
CA MET A 173 12.55 -35.83 2.37
C MET A 173 11.74 -37.06 2.77
N LYS A 174 12.12 -38.26 2.32
CA LYS A 174 11.49 -39.51 2.76
C LYS A 174 11.87 -39.86 4.20
N GLU A 175 13.15 -39.70 4.56
CA GLU A 175 13.64 -39.91 5.92
C GLU A 175 13.00 -38.94 6.93
N GLU A 176 12.81 -37.68 6.54
CA GLU A 176 12.15 -36.65 7.35
C GLU A 176 10.61 -36.72 7.29
N GLU A 177 10.03 -37.79 6.70
CA GLU A 177 8.59 -37.97 6.52
C GLU A 177 7.88 -36.75 5.89
N TRP A 178 8.60 -36.02 5.03
CA TRP A 178 8.16 -34.80 4.33
C TRP A 178 7.87 -33.60 5.25
N ILE A 179 8.36 -33.66 6.49
CA ILE A 179 8.20 -32.61 7.48
C ILE A 179 9.43 -31.71 7.45
N VAL A 180 9.21 -30.44 7.11
CA VAL A 180 10.24 -29.41 7.24
C VAL A 180 10.11 -28.78 8.62
N GLU A 181 11.13 -28.96 9.46
CA GLU A 181 11.22 -28.32 10.76
C GLU A 181 11.78 -26.89 10.61
N LEU A 182 11.10 -25.92 11.20
CA LEU A 182 11.60 -24.54 11.32
C LEU A 182 11.76 -24.18 12.78
N GLU A 183 12.98 -23.84 13.17
CA GLU A 183 13.27 -23.25 14.46
C GLU A 183 12.97 -21.75 14.45
N PHE A 184 12.94 -21.13 15.63
CA PHE A 184 12.76 -19.68 15.75
C PHE A 184 13.81 -18.88 14.94
N LYS A 185 15.06 -19.38 14.84
CA LYS A 185 16.12 -18.73 14.06
C LYS A 185 15.78 -18.68 12.56
N ASP A 186 15.13 -19.71 12.04
CA ASP A 186 14.75 -19.81 10.64
C ASP A 186 13.58 -18.88 10.35
N VAL A 187 12.60 -18.83 11.24
CA VAL A 187 11.49 -17.86 11.16
C VAL A 187 12.02 -16.43 11.20
N LYS A 188 13.00 -16.13 12.06
CA LYS A 188 13.66 -14.81 12.07
C LYS A 188 14.35 -14.54 10.74
N ALA A 189 15.12 -15.48 10.20
CA ALA A 189 15.83 -15.32 8.93
C ALA A 189 14.85 -15.07 7.76
N ILE A 190 13.68 -15.68 7.79
CA ILE A 190 12.61 -15.49 6.79
C ILE A 190 11.94 -14.11 6.93
N PHE A 191 11.63 -13.67 8.16
CA PHE A 191 10.86 -12.44 8.37
C PHE A 191 11.71 -11.17 8.44
N ASP A 192 12.89 -11.22 9.07
CA ASP A 192 13.70 -10.03 9.36
C ASP A 192 14.05 -9.21 8.11
N PRO A 193 14.44 -9.79 6.95
CA PRO A 193 14.74 -9.00 5.75
C PRO A 193 13.59 -8.09 5.31
N VAL A 194 12.34 -8.54 5.48
CA VAL A 194 11.14 -7.77 5.12
C VAL A 194 10.77 -6.79 6.24
N VAL A 195 10.82 -7.25 7.50
CA VAL A 195 10.41 -6.43 8.65
C VAL A 195 11.37 -5.28 8.90
N GLU A 196 12.68 -5.46 8.70
CA GLU A 196 13.65 -4.36 8.80
C GLU A 196 13.36 -3.24 7.80
N ARG A 197 12.94 -3.58 6.57
CA ARG A 197 12.56 -2.56 5.57
C ARG A 197 11.36 -1.75 6.04
N ILE A 198 10.37 -2.40 6.65
CA ILE A 198 9.19 -1.72 7.21
C ILE A 198 9.58 -0.83 8.39
N ILE A 199 10.43 -1.32 9.31
CA ILE A 199 10.94 -0.55 10.44
C ILE A 199 11.70 0.68 9.96
N GLN A 200 12.55 0.53 8.95
CA GLN A 200 13.30 1.63 8.37
C GLN A 200 12.36 2.67 7.74
N LEU A 201 11.35 2.21 6.99
CA LEU A 201 10.33 3.08 6.40
C LEU A 201 9.56 3.88 7.47
N ILE A 202 9.25 3.24 8.61
CA ILE A 202 8.62 3.90 9.76
C ILE A 202 9.56 4.93 10.39
N LYS A 203 10.85 4.62 10.57
CA LYS A 203 11.85 5.57 11.11
C LYS A 203 11.90 6.84 10.26
N GLU A 204 12.01 6.69 8.95
CA GLU A 204 12.05 7.80 7.99
C GLU A 204 10.74 8.61 7.95
N GLN A 205 9.59 7.94 8.13
CA GLN A 205 8.29 8.64 8.21
C GLN A 205 8.19 9.48 9.49
N LEU A 206 8.64 8.95 10.63
CA LEU A 206 8.65 9.65 11.91
C LEU A 206 9.61 10.85 11.91
N GLU A 207 10.76 10.73 11.24
CA GLU A 207 11.74 11.82 11.09
C GLU A 207 11.23 12.94 10.17
N ALA A 208 10.48 12.60 9.13
CA ALA A 208 9.94 13.57 8.18
C ALA A 208 8.64 14.25 8.64
N SER A 209 8.02 13.75 9.72
CA SER A 209 6.76 14.26 10.25
C SER A 209 6.98 15.19 11.43
N GLU A 210 6.05 16.13 11.65
CA GLU A 210 5.90 16.77 12.95
C GLU A 210 5.65 15.72 14.05
N SER A 211 5.78 16.09 15.33
CA SER A 211 5.60 15.18 16.46
C SER A 211 4.37 14.28 16.30
N VAL A 212 4.62 12.97 16.21
CA VAL A 212 3.60 11.93 16.01
C VAL A 212 3.16 11.37 17.35
N SER A 213 1.85 11.42 17.61
CA SER A 213 1.26 11.01 18.88
C SER A 213 0.81 9.55 18.89
N MET A 214 0.55 8.96 17.72
CA MET A 214 0.04 7.59 17.61
C MET A 214 0.42 6.95 16.28
N MET A 215 0.58 5.63 16.28
CA MET A 215 0.74 4.81 15.09
C MET A 215 -0.36 3.74 15.02
N MET A 216 -0.89 3.54 13.82
CA MET A 216 -1.90 2.51 13.55
C MET A 216 -1.44 1.59 12.43
N LEU A 217 -1.44 0.28 12.70
CA LEU A 217 -1.05 -0.74 11.74
C LEU A 217 -2.30 -1.34 11.10
N ILE A 218 -2.40 -1.27 9.78
CA ILE A 218 -3.50 -1.84 9.00
C ILE A 218 -2.97 -2.72 7.87
N GLY A 219 -3.87 -3.33 7.09
CA GLY A 219 -3.49 -4.26 6.03
C GLY A 219 -3.28 -5.68 6.54
N GLY A 220 -3.32 -6.65 5.62
CA GLY A 220 -3.29 -8.07 5.97
C GLY A 220 -2.00 -8.52 6.66
N PHE A 221 -0.85 -7.91 6.33
CA PHE A 221 0.41 -8.28 6.96
C PHE A 221 0.53 -7.74 8.40
N SER A 222 -0.25 -6.72 8.76
CA SER A 222 -0.36 -6.23 10.15
C SER A 222 -1.02 -7.23 11.10
N GLU A 223 -1.62 -8.32 10.60
CA GLU A 223 -2.09 -9.43 11.44
C GLU A 223 -0.94 -10.29 11.99
N SER A 224 0.27 -10.18 11.41
CA SER A 224 1.45 -10.91 11.87
C SER A 224 1.88 -10.46 13.26
N ILE A 225 1.77 -11.36 14.25
CA ILE A 225 2.28 -11.12 15.61
C ILE A 225 3.79 -10.86 15.61
N TYR A 226 4.54 -11.48 14.69
CA TYR A 226 5.97 -11.21 14.53
C TYR A 226 6.22 -9.74 14.16
N LEU A 227 5.52 -9.24 13.13
CA LEU A 227 5.64 -7.84 12.70
C LEU A 227 5.21 -6.88 13.83
N GLN A 228 4.08 -7.14 14.48
CA GLN A 228 3.59 -6.33 15.59
C GLN A 228 4.61 -6.26 16.73
N ASN A 229 5.18 -7.40 17.14
CA ASN A 229 6.18 -7.46 18.20
C ASN A 229 7.45 -6.69 17.85
N ARG A 230 7.95 -6.84 16.61
CA ARG A 230 9.12 -6.10 16.13
C ARG A 230 8.88 -4.58 16.12
N ILE A 231 7.71 -4.13 15.65
CA ILE A 231 7.33 -2.70 15.66
C ILE A 231 7.18 -2.19 17.10
N LEU A 232 6.53 -2.96 17.99
CA LEU A 232 6.40 -2.60 19.40
C LEU A 232 7.77 -2.48 20.07
N GLN A 233 8.70 -3.41 19.84
CA GLN A 233 10.06 -3.34 20.39
C GLN A 233 10.77 -2.04 20.01
N GLU A 234 10.66 -1.62 18.76
CA GLU A 234 11.33 -0.42 18.25
C GLU A 234 10.66 0.89 18.68
N PHE A 235 9.33 0.96 18.65
CA PHE A 235 8.62 2.25 18.70
C PHE A 235 7.75 2.46 19.94
N ARG A 236 7.52 1.43 20.76
CA ARG A 236 6.63 1.52 21.93
C ARG A 236 6.99 2.64 22.88
N ARG A 237 8.29 2.81 23.19
CA ARG A 237 8.76 3.90 24.06
C ARG A 237 8.66 5.27 23.39
N LYS A 238 8.95 5.34 22.08
CA LYS A 238 8.93 6.59 21.32
C LYS A 238 7.52 7.16 21.19
N LEU A 239 6.52 6.29 21.14
CA LEU A 239 5.10 6.65 21.00
C LEU A 239 4.29 6.46 22.28
N ASP A 240 4.92 6.37 23.46
CA ASP A 240 4.22 6.28 24.75
C ASP A 240 3.12 5.19 24.76
N ASN A 241 3.46 3.99 24.30
CA ASN A 241 2.53 2.85 24.13
C ASN A 241 1.32 3.09 23.19
N LYS A 242 1.28 4.17 22.40
CA LYS A 242 0.19 4.48 21.46
C LYS A 242 0.45 3.87 20.07
N ILE A 243 0.56 2.55 20.04
CA ILE A 243 0.62 1.75 18.80
C ILE A 243 -0.58 0.82 18.81
N SER A 244 -1.45 0.93 17.81
CA SER A 244 -2.70 0.16 17.76
C SER A 244 -2.84 -0.62 16.46
N VAL A 245 -3.40 -1.82 16.55
CA VAL A 245 -3.82 -2.63 15.41
C VAL A 245 -5.35 -2.79 15.52
N PRO A 246 -6.15 -2.35 14.53
CA PRO A 246 -7.59 -2.60 14.53
C PRO A 246 -7.89 -4.11 14.54
N SER A 247 -9.09 -4.50 15.00
CA SER A 247 -9.47 -5.92 15.12
C SER A 247 -9.51 -6.68 13.78
N GLN A 248 -9.73 -5.96 12.68
CA GLN A 248 -9.71 -6.52 11.31
C GLN A 248 -8.91 -5.57 10.41
N PRO A 249 -7.58 -5.55 10.54
CA PRO A 249 -6.72 -4.56 9.90
C PRO A 249 -6.79 -4.65 8.37
N ILE A 250 -7.00 -5.84 7.82
CA ILE A 250 -7.17 -6.07 6.37
C ILE A 250 -8.40 -5.37 5.77
N THR A 251 -9.43 -5.09 6.59
CA THR A 251 -10.69 -4.47 6.15
C THR A 251 -10.80 -2.97 6.48
N ALA A 252 -9.73 -2.38 7.02
CA ALA A 252 -9.78 -1.03 7.57
C ALA A 252 -10.16 0.02 6.51
N ILE A 253 -9.67 -0.14 5.29
CA ILE A 253 -9.96 0.76 4.16
C ILE A 253 -11.42 0.66 3.76
N GLU A 254 -11.95 -0.55 3.60
CA GLU A 254 -13.35 -0.80 3.21
C GLU A 254 -14.31 -0.23 4.27
N LYS A 255 -14.01 -0.47 5.55
CA LYS A 255 -14.82 0.06 6.66
C LYS A 255 -14.83 1.57 6.69
N GLY A 256 -13.67 2.19 6.49
CA GLY A 256 -13.55 3.64 6.42
C GLY A 256 -14.28 4.25 5.22
N ALA A 257 -14.26 3.56 4.07
CA ALA A 257 -15.01 3.97 2.89
C ALA A 257 -16.53 3.92 3.12
N VAL A 258 -17.01 2.89 3.83
CA VAL A 258 -18.43 2.79 4.23
C VAL A 258 -18.80 3.92 5.19
N GLN A 259 -17.99 4.19 6.21
CA GLN A 259 -18.21 5.28 7.17
C GLN A 259 -18.26 6.66 6.48
N PHE A 260 -17.37 6.90 5.53
CA PHE A 260 -17.39 8.11 4.70
C PHE A 260 -18.68 8.22 3.87
N GLY A 261 -19.10 7.13 3.23
CA GLY A 261 -20.32 7.08 2.42
C GLY A 261 -21.60 7.34 3.22
N LEU A 262 -21.62 6.95 4.49
CA LEU A 262 -22.71 7.20 5.43
C LEU A 262 -22.75 8.64 5.97
N LYS A 263 -21.81 9.51 5.54
CA LYS A 263 -21.65 10.93 5.94
C LYS A 263 -21.31 11.16 7.42
N ASP A 264 -20.71 10.18 8.08
CA ASP A 264 -20.27 10.35 9.47
C ASP A 264 -18.97 11.18 9.60
N VAL A 265 -18.24 11.42 8.50
CA VAL A 265 -16.92 12.06 8.54
C VAL A 265 -16.66 12.92 7.29
N ILE A 266 -16.13 14.14 7.48
CA ILE A 266 -15.78 15.08 6.40
C ILE A 266 -14.25 15.25 6.32
N VAL A 267 -13.65 14.93 5.16
CA VAL A 267 -12.25 15.27 4.87
C VAL A 267 -12.17 16.76 4.51
N ASN A 268 -11.41 17.54 5.27
CA ASN A 268 -11.48 19.00 5.21
C ASN A 268 -10.60 19.61 4.09
N ARG A 269 -9.43 19.03 3.79
CA ARG A 269 -8.45 19.58 2.83
C ARG A 269 -7.75 18.47 2.05
N ARG A 270 -7.51 18.69 0.74
CA ARG A 270 -6.85 17.72 -0.17
C ARG A 270 -5.58 18.31 -0.81
N VAL A 271 -4.64 17.44 -1.17
CA VAL A 271 -3.42 17.80 -1.94
C VAL A 271 -3.40 17.05 -3.26
N LEU A 272 -3.07 17.76 -4.33
CA LEU A 272 -2.95 17.18 -5.67
C LEU A 272 -1.67 16.35 -5.80
N ARG A 273 -1.82 15.12 -6.32
CA ARG A 273 -0.71 14.20 -6.56
C ARG A 273 -0.08 14.32 -7.94
N TRP A 274 -0.80 14.89 -8.91
CA TRP A 274 -0.39 14.90 -10.30
C TRP A 274 -0.29 16.32 -10.87
N ALA A 275 0.78 16.50 -11.62
CA ALA A 275 1.06 17.62 -12.47
C ALA A 275 0.49 17.33 -13.88
N TYR A 276 -0.26 18.26 -14.48
CA TYR A 276 -0.70 18.15 -15.87
C TYR A 276 0.32 18.77 -16.82
N GLU A 277 0.76 18.03 -17.83
CA GLU A 277 1.59 18.54 -18.92
C GLU A 277 0.73 18.95 -20.11
N ILE A 278 1.10 20.06 -20.75
CA ILE A 278 0.40 20.61 -21.91
C ILE A 278 1.42 20.75 -23.05
N LEU A 279 1.00 20.49 -24.28
CA LEU A 279 1.82 20.71 -25.46
C LEU A 279 1.62 22.14 -25.97
N ARG A 280 2.71 22.87 -26.22
CA ARG A 280 2.68 24.14 -26.98
C ARG A 280 3.76 24.19 -28.04
N LYS A 281 3.63 25.13 -28.98
CA LYS A 281 4.67 25.41 -29.97
C LYS A 281 5.97 25.81 -29.26
N TRP A 282 7.07 25.20 -29.68
CA TRP A 282 8.40 25.52 -29.19
C TRP A 282 8.79 26.94 -29.65
N THR A 283 9.42 27.71 -28.76
CA THR A 283 9.90 29.08 -29.04
C THR A 283 11.40 29.18 -28.80
N THR A 284 12.03 30.26 -29.28
CA THR A 284 13.47 30.50 -29.08
C THR A 284 13.88 30.67 -27.61
N LYS A 285 12.92 30.88 -26.70
CA LYS A 285 13.15 30.95 -25.25
C LYS A 285 13.17 29.56 -24.58
N ASP A 286 12.79 28.51 -25.31
CA ASP A 286 12.67 27.16 -24.78
C ASP A 286 13.96 26.33 -24.97
N PRO A 287 14.29 25.40 -24.05
CA PRO A 287 15.45 24.54 -24.21
C PRO A 287 15.35 23.70 -25.49
N LYS A 288 16.33 23.83 -26.40
CA LYS A 288 16.37 23.06 -27.65
C LYS A 288 16.29 21.54 -27.43
N LYS A 289 16.87 21.05 -26.34
CA LYS A 289 16.89 19.62 -25.97
C LYS A 289 15.50 19.03 -25.66
N HIS A 290 14.49 19.84 -25.38
CA HIS A 290 13.12 19.38 -25.08
C HIS A 290 12.15 19.62 -26.25
N ARG A 291 12.67 20.01 -27.41
CA ARG A 291 11.87 20.18 -28.63
C ARG A 291 11.53 18.81 -29.20
N LEU A 292 10.24 18.54 -29.33
CA LEU A 292 9.69 17.35 -29.96
C LEU A 292 9.86 17.41 -31.49
N PRO A 293 9.84 16.25 -32.18
CA PRO A 293 10.01 16.18 -33.64
C PRO A 293 8.98 17.01 -34.43
N ASP A 294 7.78 17.20 -33.88
CA ASP A 294 6.70 18.01 -34.47
C ASP A 294 6.86 19.53 -34.24
N GLY A 295 7.98 19.96 -33.65
CA GLY A 295 8.25 21.36 -33.35
C GLY A 295 7.54 21.89 -32.10
N ARG A 296 6.97 21.02 -31.28
CA ARG A 296 6.34 21.38 -30.00
C ARG A 296 7.29 21.14 -28.83
N ILE A 297 6.88 21.59 -27.66
CA ILE A 297 7.50 21.27 -26.38
C ILE A 297 6.40 20.87 -25.40
N ALA A 298 6.60 19.75 -24.70
CA ALA A 298 5.84 19.45 -23.51
C ALA A 298 6.28 20.43 -22.42
N TYR A 299 5.36 21.29 -21.99
CA TYR A 299 5.62 22.22 -20.91
C TYR A 299 4.67 21.91 -19.77
N PHE A 300 5.21 21.98 -18.56
CA PHE A 300 4.40 21.87 -17.37
C PHE A 300 3.68 23.18 -17.14
N ASP A 301 2.37 23.21 -17.37
CA ASP A 301 1.56 24.35 -16.99
C ASP A 301 1.08 24.18 -15.55
N GLN A 302 1.78 24.84 -14.64
CA GLN A 302 1.49 24.72 -13.21
C GLN A 302 0.09 25.25 -12.89
N LEU A 303 -0.83 24.34 -12.56
CA LEU A 303 -2.17 24.66 -12.07
C LEU A 303 -2.18 24.86 -10.54
N ALA A 304 -1.31 24.13 -9.85
CA ALA A 304 -1.03 24.21 -8.43
C ALA A 304 0.39 23.69 -8.15
N ARG A 305 1.04 24.17 -7.09
CA ARG A 305 2.33 23.70 -6.58
C ARG A 305 2.12 22.55 -5.60
N PHE A 306 3.09 21.64 -5.58
CA PHE A 306 3.22 20.70 -4.46
C PHE A 306 3.33 21.49 -3.16
N GLY A 307 2.41 21.25 -2.23
CA GLY A 307 2.28 22.00 -0.98
C GLY A 307 1.15 23.03 -0.93
N ASP A 308 0.57 23.41 -2.08
CA ASP A 308 -0.55 24.36 -2.13
C ASP A 308 -1.76 23.85 -1.33
N GLN A 309 -2.33 24.76 -0.52
CA GLN A 309 -3.55 24.49 0.24
C GLN A 309 -4.75 24.85 -0.61
N ILE A 310 -5.57 23.84 -0.92
CA ILE A 310 -6.72 24.00 -1.80
C ILE A 310 -7.97 23.53 -1.05
N SER A 311 -8.99 24.39 -0.94
CA SER A 311 -10.27 24.03 -0.34
C SER A 311 -10.99 23.01 -1.21
N VAL A 312 -11.82 22.17 -0.58
CA VAL A 312 -12.82 21.40 -1.33
C VAL A 312 -13.66 22.41 -2.12
N ASP A 313 -13.74 22.22 -3.44
CA ASP A 313 -14.40 23.07 -4.46
C ASP A 313 -13.62 24.26 -5.05
N TYR A 314 -12.31 24.36 -4.81
CA TYR A 314 -11.49 25.36 -5.50
C TYR A 314 -11.51 25.15 -7.03
N LYS A 315 -11.43 26.25 -7.80
CA LYS A 315 -11.46 26.22 -9.26
C LYS A 315 -10.28 26.99 -9.84
N VAL A 316 -9.56 26.36 -10.76
CA VAL A 316 -8.58 27.04 -11.62
C VAL A 316 -9.13 27.04 -13.04
N GLN A 317 -9.32 28.24 -13.59
CA GLN A 317 -9.71 28.44 -14.98
C GLN A 317 -8.52 28.95 -15.76
N LYS A 318 -8.15 28.23 -16.82
CA LYS A 318 -7.17 28.70 -17.80
C LYS A 318 -7.73 28.50 -19.21
N ASN A 319 -7.46 29.48 -20.06
CA ASN A 319 -7.89 29.47 -21.45
C ASN A 319 -6.77 28.88 -22.31
N TYR A 320 -7.10 27.82 -23.06
CA TYR A 320 -6.18 27.21 -24.01
C TYR A 320 -6.67 27.41 -25.43
N PHE A 321 -5.71 27.52 -26.34
CA PHE A 321 -5.96 27.69 -27.77
C PHE A 321 -5.46 26.45 -28.51
N PRO A 322 -6.27 25.91 -29.45
CA PRO A 322 -5.82 24.81 -30.28
C PRO A 322 -4.57 25.22 -31.07
N THR A 323 -3.62 24.31 -31.17
CA THR A 323 -2.34 24.59 -31.84
C THR A 323 -2.40 24.39 -33.35
N ASP A 324 -3.41 23.65 -33.82
CA ASP A 324 -3.72 23.41 -35.24
C ASP A 324 -5.14 23.86 -35.59
N ASN A 325 -5.33 24.34 -36.82
CA ASN A 325 -6.62 24.84 -37.32
C ASN A 325 -7.72 23.76 -37.41
N TYR A 326 -7.36 22.47 -37.33
CA TYR A 326 -8.29 21.34 -37.34
C TYR A 326 -8.76 20.92 -35.94
N GLN A 327 -8.30 21.57 -34.87
CA GLN A 327 -8.71 21.32 -33.49
C GLN A 327 -9.76 22.34 -32.99
N ASN A 328 -10.61 22.85 -33.88
CA ASN A 328 -11.80 23.60 -33.47
C ASN A 328 -12.92 22.60 -33.16
N SER A 329 -13.50 22.71 -31.98
CA SER A 329 -14.56 21.84 -31.45
C SER A 329 -15.76 21.79 -32.40
N SER A 330 -16.20 20.57 -32.72
CA SER A 330 -17.58 20.28 -33.13
C SER A 330 -18.51 20.44 -31.94
#